data_AF-A0A832MYE4-F1
#
_entry.id   AF-A0A832MYE4-F1
#
_cell.length_a   1.000
_cell.length_b   1.000
_cell.length_c   1.000
_cell.angle_alpha   90.00
_cell.angle_beta   90.00
_cell.angle_gamma   90.00
#
_symmetry.space_group_name_H-M   'P 1'
#
loop_
_entity.id
_entity.type
_entity.pdbx_description
1 polymer ?
#
loop_
_entity_poly.entity_id
_entity_poly.type
_entity_poly.pdbx_seq_one_letter_code
_entity_poly.pdbx_strand_id
1 'polypeptide(L)'
;MTPKIENFTLQALENPEYISTSLATFTQNGQKRDWEVVQAHDSVAILLYHRQKDVFVLVKQFRPAVYLNNHDGMTVELCAGIVDKKLSLAQIAKEEIEEECGYDVPLENIEKITSFHTSVGFAGSKQMLYYAEVD
;
A
#
# COMPACT_ATOMS: atom_id res chain seq x y z
N MET A 1 1.42 -16.33 -15.99
CA MET A 1 2.23 -15.63 -17.01
C MET A 1 2.53 -14.23 -16.49
N THR A 2 3.73 -13.71 -16.69
CA THR A 2 4.03 -12.30 -16.40
C THR A 2 3.25 -11.44 -17.39
N PRO A 3 2.49 -10.41 -16.94
CA PRO A 3 1.75 -9.54 -17.85
C PRO A 3 2.69 -8.83 -18.82
N LYS A 4 2.32 -8.76 -20.09
CA LYS A 4 3.07 -8.01 -21.11
C LYS A 4 2.63 -6.55 -21.04
N ILE A 5 3.56 -5.65 -20.69
CA ILE A 5 3.31 -4.21 -20.64
C ILE A 5 3.67 -3.60 -22.00
N GLU A 6 2.74 -2.88 -22.60
CA GLU A 6 2.91 -2.22 -23.90
C GLU A 6 2.45 -0.75 -23.79
N ASN A 7 3.04 0.13 -24.62
CA ASN A 7 2.64 1.54 -24.73
C ASN A 7 2.66 2.33 -23.39
N PHE A 8 3.63 2.07 -22.52
CA PHE A 8 3.79 2.79 -21.26
C PHE A 8 4.25 4.24 -21.51
N THR A 9 3.39 5.23 -21.21
CA THR A 9 3.68 6.66 -21.36
C THR A 9 3.46 7.41 -20.05
N LEU A 10 4.16 8.55 -19.90
CA LEU A 10 4.00 9.46 -18.77
C LEU A 10 3.49 10.82 -19.25
N GLN A 11 2.62 11.42 -18.45
CA GLN A 11 2.09 12.77 -18.67
C GLN A 11 1.94 13.48 -17.33
N ALA A 12 1.72 14.80 -17.37
CA ALA A 12 1.40 15.55 -16.16
C ALA A 12 0.11 15.00 -15.51
N LEU A 13 0.11 14.89 -14.18
CA LEU A 13 -1.07 14.46 -13.42
C LEU A 13 -2.00 15.64 -13.22
N GLU A 14 -3.18 15.58 -13.83
CA GLU A 14 -4.24 16.58 -13.71
C GLU A 14 -5.42 15.99 -12.93
N ASN A 15 -5.98 16.74 -11.96
CA ASN A 15 -7.11 16.34 -11.11
C ASN A 15 -6.93 14.97 -10.42
N PRO A 16 -5.93 14.83 -9.53
CA PRO A 16 -5.63 13.54 -8.93
C PRO A 16 -6.72 13.03 -7.97
N GLU A 17 -6.94 11.72 -7.97
CA GLU A 17 -7.86 11.03 -7.05
C GLU A 17 -7.15 10.48 -5.81
N TYR A 18 -5.97 9.88 -5.97
CA TYR A 18 -5.31 9.12 -4.90
C TYR A 18 -4.06 9.79 -4.30
N ILE A 19 -3.35 10.61 -5.10
CA ILE A 19 -2.12 11.26 -4.65
C ILE A 19 -2.07 12.71 -5.11
N SER A 20 -1.69 13.64 -4.24
CA SER A 20 -1.44 15.03 -4.63
C SER A 20 0.01 15.42 -4.30
N THR A 21 0.60 16.25 -5.14
CA THR A 21 1.95 16.80 -4.92
C THR A 21 1.83 18.23 -4.40
N SER A 22 2.73 18.64 -3.52
CA SER A 22 2.76 19.99 -2.98
C SER A 22 4.19 20.41 -2.63
N LEU A 23 4.46 21.71 -2.68
CA LEU A 23 5.69 22.29 -2.13
C LEU A 23 5.40 22.80 -0.72
N ALA A 24 6.00 22.15 0.29
CA ALA A 24 5.91 22.58 1.67
C ALA A 24 6.98 23.65 1.96
N THR A 25 6.56 24.88 2.20
CA THR A 25 7.43 25.97 2.65
C THR A 25 7.28 26.16 4.16
N PHE A 26 8.38 26.08 4.90
CA PHE A 26 8.38 26.21 6.35
C PHE A 26 9.64 26.90 6.87
N THR A 27 9.60 27.35 8.12
CA THR A 27 10.77 27.89 8.82
C THR A 27 11.18 26.94 9.92
N GLN A 28 12.41 26.44 9.85
CA GLN A 28 13.00 25.55 10.85
C GLN A 28 14.22 26.24 11.46
N ASN A 29 14.18 26.48 12.78
CA ASN A 29 15.26 27.16 13.51
C ASN A 29 15.67 28.51 12.88
N GLY A 30 14.69 29.30 12.45
CA GLY A 30 14.90 30.61 11.81
C GLY A 30 15.33 30.55 10.33
N GLN A 31 15.54 29.36 9.76
CA GLN A 31 15.87 29.19 8.35
C GLN A 31 14.63 28.80 7.55
N LYS A 32 14.35 29.54 6.47
CA LYS A 32 13.33 29.14 5.49
C LYS A 32 13.80 27.90 4.72
N ARG A 33 12.89 26.96 4.50
CA ARG A 33 13.10 25.70 3.79
C ARG A 33 11.90 25.41 2.92
N ASP A 34 12.16 24.78 1.79
CA ASP A 34 11.16 24.23 0.90
C ASP A 34 11.40 22.72 0.77
N TRP A 35 10.33 21.94 0.69
CA TRP A 35 10.40 20.50 0.55
C TRP A 35 9.24 19.97 -0.30
N GLU A 36 9.53 19.10 -1.26
CA GLU A 36 8.49 18.47 -2.10
C GLU A 36 7.82 17.35 -1.30
N VAL A 37 6.49 17.39 -1.21
CA VAL A 37 5.70 16.40 -0.48
C VAL A 37 4.64 15.77 -1.36
N VAL A 38 4.38 14.49 -1.13
CA VAL A 38 3.28 13.74 -1.74
C VAL A 38 2.28 13.40 -0.65
N GLN A 39 1.05 13.88 -0.77
CA GLN A 39 -0.03 13.39 0.07
C GLN A 39 -0.62 12.15 -0.59
N ALA A 40 -0.57 11.02 0.11
CA ALA A 40 -1.15 9.76 -0.31
C ALA A 40 -1.92 9.15 0.86
N HIS A 41 -2.92 8.32 0.56
CA HIS A 41 -3.71 7.63 1.57
C HIS A 41 -2.85 6.75 2.48
N ASP A 42 -3.29 6.60 3.73
CA ASP A 42 -2.82 5.52 4.60
C ASP A 42 -3.23 4.16 4.01
N SER A 43 -2.63 3.06 4.48
CA SER A 43 -2.88 1.71 3.94
C SER A 43 -2.90 0.63 5.01
N VAL A 44 -3.59 -0.47 4.74
CA VAL A 44 -3.47 -1.72 5.51
C VAL A 44 -2.58 -2.70 4.76
N ALA A 45 -1.88 -3.55 5.50
CA ALA A 45 -1.15 -4.70 4.96
C ALA A 45 -1.38 -5.90 5.89
N ILE A 46 -1.44 -7.10 5.33
CA ILE A 46 -1.78 -8.32 6.06
C ILE A 46 -0.69 -9.36 5.87
N LEU A 47 -0.09 -9.80 6.97
CA LEU A 47 0.72 -11.01 7.03
C LEU A 47 -0.22 -12.21 7.16
N LEU A 48 -0.54 -12.83 6.02
CA LEU A 48 -1.51 -13.92 5.94
C LEU A 48 -0.81 -15.28 5.98
N TYR A 49 -1.09 -16.09 7.00
CA TYR A 49 -0.47 -17.40 7.21
C TYR A 49 -1.45 -18.53 6.87
N HIS A 50 -1.03 -19.45 6.01
CA HIS A 50 -1.82 -20.60 5.61
C HIS A 50 -1.41 -21.85 6.40
N ARG A 51 -2.25 -22.25 7.35
CA ARG A 51 -1.90 -23.27 8.36
C ARG A 51 -1.62 -24.64 7.78
N GLN A 52 -2.49 -25.13 6.88
CA GLN A 52 -2.35 -26.48 6.32
C GLN A 52 -1.11 -26.64 5.43
N LYS A 53 -0.66 -25.55 4.81
CA LYS A 53 0.49 -25.54 3.92
C LYS A 53 1.78 -25.10 4.61
N ASP A 54 1.71 -24.58 5.83
CA ASP A 54 2.84 -24.03 6.59
C ASP A 54 3.62 -22.97 5.78
N VAL A 55 2.89 -22.00 5.21
CA VAL A 55 3.46 -20.94 4.35
C VAL A 55 2.74 -19.61 4.55
N PHE A 56 3.41 -18.51 4.22
CA PHE A 56 2.76 -17.21 4.04
C PHE A 56 2.19 -17.07 2.64
N VAL A 57 1.01 -16.46 2.55
CA VAL A 57 0.38 -16.08 1.29
C VAL A 57 0.87 -14.68 0.92
N LEU A 58 1.40 -14.56 -0.29
CA LEU A 58 1.86 -13.29 -0.87
C LEU A 58 1.14 -13.05 -2.19
N VAL A 59 0.96 -11.78 -2.53
CA VAL A 59 0.34 -11.38 -3.80
C VAL A 59 1.42 -10.97 -4.79
N LYS A 60 1.14 -11.18 -6.08
CA LYS A 60 2.03 -10.77 -7.17
C LYS A 60 1.32 -9.74 -8.03
N GLN A 61 1.72 -8.48 -7.93
CA GLN A 61 1.06 -7.37 -8.62
C GLN A 61 2.04 -6.53 -9.43
N PHE A 62 1.54 -5.92 -10.50
CA PHE A 62 2.27 -4.94 -11.29
C PHE A 62 2.17 -3.56 -10.63
N ARG A 63 3.32 -2.93 -10.36
CA ARG A 63 3.42 -1.58 -9.80
C ARG A 63 4.05 -0.64 -10.83
N PRO A 64 3.28 0.28 -11.44
CA PRO A 64 3.79 1.21 -12.45
C PRO A 64 5.01 2.02 -12.00
N ALA A 65 5.03 2.46 -10.74
CA ALA A 65 6.17 3.20 -10.17
C ALA A 65 7.45 2.34 -10.07
N VAL A 66 7.32 1.02 -9.88
CA VAL A 66 8.47 0.10 -9.89
C VAL A 66 8.93 -0.15 -11.32
N TYR A 67 8.00 -0.27 -12.27
CA TYR A 67 8.31 -0.42 -13.69
C TYR A 67 9.18 0.71 -14.23
N LEU A 68 8.94 1.95 -13.78
CA LEU A 68 9.78 3.11 -14.12
C LEU A 68 11.25 2.94 -13.72
N ASN A 69 11.53 2.15 -12.68
CA ASN A 69 12.87 1.96 -12.14
C ASN A 69 13.58 0.72 -12.70
N ASN A 70 12.84 -0.35 -13.02
CA ASN A 70 13.44 -1.64 -13.38
C ASN A 70 12.94 -2.28 -14.67
N HIS A 71 11.94 -1.71 -15.35
CA HIS A 71 11.33 -2.21 -16.59
C HIS A 71 10.68 -3.62 -16.51
N ASP A 72 10.40 -4.13 -15.30
CA ASP A 72 9.59 -5.33 -15.06
C ASP A 72 8.31 -4.95 -14.30
N GLY A 73 8.45 -4.15 -13.24
CA GLY A 73 7.34 -3.61 -12.45
C GLY A 73 6.58 -4.64 -11.61
N MET A 74 6.83 -5.94 -11.80
CA MET A 74 6.24 -6.98 -10.98
C MET A 74 6.86 -6.99 -9.58
N THR A 75 5.99 -7.08 -8.59
CA THR A 75 6.35 -7.15 -7.18
C THR A 75 5.77 -8.40 -6.55
N VAL A 76 6.41 -8.87 -5.48
CA VAL A 76 5.86 -9.87 -4.56
C VAL A 76 5.70 -9.17 -3.23
N GLU A 77 4.48 -9.09 -2.74
CA GLU A 77 4.13 -8.23 -1.62
C GLU A 77 3.08 -8.87 -0.71
N LEU A 78 2.83 -8.25 0.44
CA LEU A 78 1.72 -8.62 1.32
C LEU A 78 0.40 -8.22 0.66
N CYS A 79 -0.67 -8.95 0.98
CA CYS A 79 -2.02 -8.47 0.70
C CYS A 79 -2.22 -7.10 1.36
N ALA A 80 -2.72 -6.11 0.63
CA ALA A 80 -2.74 -4.73 1.09
C ALA A 80 -3.74 -3.85 0.35
N GLY A 81 -4.28 -2.86 1.05
CA GLY A 81 -5.29 -1.93 0.53
C GLY A 81 -5.08 -0.51 1.01
N ILE A 82 -5.55 0.47 0.23
CA ILE A 82 -5.59 1.87 0.66
C ILE A 82 -6.77 2.13 1.59
N VAL A 83 -6.63 3.12 2.47
CA VAL A 83 -7.72 3.57 3.35
C VAL A 83 -8.48 4.69 2.65
N ASP A 84 -9.41 4.32 1.78
CA ASP A 84 -10.26 5.20 0.97
C ASP A 84 -11.76 5.05 1.26
N LYS A 85 -12.16 4.00 1.99
CA LYS A 85 -13.54 3.73 2.40
C LYS A 85 -13.82 4.16 3.83
N LYS A 86 -15.11 4.41 4.15
CA LYS A 86 -15.60 4.68 5.52
C LYS A 86 -15.82 3.39 6.32
N LEU A 87 -14.78 2.57 6.41
CA LEU A 87 -14.77 1.30 7.14
C LEU A 87 -13.71 1.34 8.25
N SER A 88 -13.82 0.44 9.23
CA SER A 88 -12.71 0.22 10.16
C SER A 88 -11.52 -0.40 9.43
N LEU A 89 -10.30 -0.14 9.91
CA LEU A 89 -9.09 -0.68 9.29
C LEU A 89 -9.08 -2.22 9.21
N ALA A 90 -9.66 -2.90 10.21
CA ALA A 90 -9.80 -4.36 10.19
C ALA A 90 -10.83 -4.83 9.14
N GLN A 91 -11.89 -4.06 8.89
CA GLN A 91 -12.85 -4.37 7.80
C GLN A 91 -12.22 -4.19 6.43
N ILE A 92 -11.42 -3.13 6.23
CA ILE A 92 -10.65 -2.95 4.99
C ILE A 92 -9.70 -4.13 4.82
N ALA A 93 -8.96 -4.51 5.86
CA ALA A 93 -8.07 -5.67 5.80
C ALA A 93 -8.82 -6.97 5.45
N LYS A 94 -10.03 -7.18 5.98
CA LYS A 94 -10.88 -8.31 5.62
C LYS A 94 -11.26 -8.30 4.13
N GLU A 95 -11.73 -7.16 3.61
CA GLU A 95 -12.10 -7.01 2.20
C GLU A 95 -10.90 -7.32 1.28
N GLU A 96 -9.70 -6.82 1.60
CA GLU A 96 -8.50 -7.07 0.79
C GLU A 96 -8.09 -8.55 0.81
N ILE A 97 -8.19 -9.24 1.95
CA ILE A 97 -7.91 -10.68 2.03
C ILE A 97 -8.87 -11.47 1.13
N GLU A 98 -10.15 -11.08 1.08
CA GLU A 98 -11.15 -11.71 0.22
C GLU A 98 -10.88 -11.41 -1.26
N GLU A 99 -10.66 -10.14 -1.61
CA GLU A 99 -10.49 -9.68 -2.99
C GLU A 99 -9.17 -10.16 -3.62
N GLU A 100 -8.05 -10.09 -2.90
CA GLU A 100 -6.72 -10.40 -3.46
C GLU A 100 -6.29 -11.85 -3.26
N CYS A 101 -6.72 -12.48 -2.15
CA CYS A 101 -6.27 -13.82 -1.77
C CYS A 101 -7.38 -14.88 -1.83
N GLY A 102 -8.66 -14.47 -1.92
CA GLY A 102 -9.79 -15.40 -2.04
C GLY A 102 -10.17 -16.10 -0.74
N TYR A 103 -9.81 -15.55 0.42
CA TYR A 103 -10.12 -16.13 1.73
C TYR A 103 -11.10 -15.26 2.51
N ASP A 104 -12.06 -15.89 3.18
CA ASP A 104 -12.96 -15.21 4.12
C ASP A 104 -12.45 -15.42 5.55
N VAL A 105 -11.90 -14.37 6.16
CA VAL A 105 -11.39 -14.39 7.54
C VAL A 105 -12.37 -13.66 8.47
N PRO A 106 -12.86 -14.27 9.57
CA PRO A 106 -13.67 -13.58 10.57
C PRO A 106 -12.95 -12.35 11.13
N LEU A 107 -13.68 -11.26 11.36
CA LEU A 107 -13.08 -9.96 11.72
C LEU A 107 -12.31 -10.02 13.04
N GLU A 108 -12.79 -10.84 13.99
CA GLU A 108 -12.17 -11.11 15.28
C GLU A 108 -10.81 -11.81 15.19
N ASN A 109 -10.51 -12.46 14.06
CA ASN A 109 -9.25 -13.16 13.81
C ASN A 109 -8.22 -12.30 13.05
N ILE A 110 -8.56 -11.04 12.76
CA ILE A 110 -7.65 -10.09 12.11
C ILE A 110 -6.98 -9.25 13.20
N GLU A 111 -5.76 -9.64 13.56
CA GLU A 111 -5.04 -9.07 14.69
C GLU A 111 -4.09 -7.97 14.24
N LYS A 112 -4.15 -6.81 14.88
CA LYS A 112 -3.21 -5.72 14.59
C LYS A 112 -1.83 -6.07 15.17
N ILE A 113 -0.80 -6.10 14.32
CA ILE A 113 0.60 -6.22 14.76
C ILE A 113 1.13 -4.84 15.17
N THR A 114 1.16 -3.88 14.23
CA THR A 114 1.78 -2.57 14.46
C THR A 114 1.31 -1.53 13.42
N SER A 115 1.89 -0.34 13.44
CA SER A 115 1.79 0.64 12.36
C SER A 115 3.06 1.47 12.24
N PHE A 116 3.43 1.86 11.03
CA PHE A 116 4.64 2.64 10.75
C PHE A 116 4.42 3.63 9.60
N HIS A 117 5.27 4.66 9.51
CA HIS A 117 5.26 5.58 8.38
C HIS A 117 6.13 5.04 7.24
N THR A 118 5.60 5.14 6.02
CA THR A 118 6.26 4.74 4.77
C THR A 118 6.72 5.98 4.01
N SER A 119 7.73 5.83 3.15
CA SER A 119 8.21 6.92 2.29
C SER A 119 8.44 8.23 3.04
N VAL A 120 9.03 8.14 4.25
CA VAL A 120 9.18 9.26 5.21
C VAL A 120 9.94 10.47 4.67
N GLY A 121 10.69 10.30 3.59
CA GLY A 121 11.40 11.39 2.92
C GLY A 121 10.49 12.34 2.14
N PHE A 122 9.29 11.93 1.75
CA PHE A 122 8.42 12.77 0.91
C PHE A 122 6.91 12.58 1.12
N ALA A 123 6.44 11.39 1.52
CA ALA A 123 5.02 11.14 1.72
C ALA A 123 4.64 11.01 3.20
N GLY A 124 5.33 10.14 3.92
CA GLY A 124 5.01 9.88 5.32
C GLY A 124 3.65 9.23 5.55
N SER A 125 3.03 8.60 4.54
CA SER A 125 1.77 7.85 4.71
C SER A 125 1.92 6.72 5.71
N LYS A 126 0.89 6.46 6.51
CA LYS A 126 0.91 5.42 7.54
C LYS A 126 0.45 4.09 6.96
N GLN A 127 1.13 3.01 7.34
CA GLN A 127 0.73 1.64 7.04
C GLN A 127 0.41 0.89 8.33
N MET A 128 -0.72 0.17 8.35
CA MET A 128 -1.19 -0.63 9.47
C MET A 128 -0.99 -2.09 9.12
N LEU A 129 -0.16 -2.79 9.90
CA LEU A 129 0.16 -4.19 9.66
C LEU A 129 -0.71 -5.08 10.54
N TYR A 130 -1.38 -6.04 9.91
CA TYR A 130 -2.24 -7.04 10.53
C TYR A 130 -1.70 -8.45 10.31
N TYR A 131 -2.16 -9.38 11.13
CA TYR A 131 -1.95 -10.81 11.02
C TYR A 131 -3.30 -11.51 10.91
N ALA A 132 -3.35 -12.57 10.11
CA ALA A 132 -4.51 -13.46 10.02
C ALA A 132 -4.06 -14.87 9.60
N GLU A 133 -4.86 -15.87 9.98
CA GLU A 133 -4.66 -17.26 9.58
C GLU A 133 -5.77 -17.74 8.64
N VAL A 134 -5.39 -18.57 7.67
CA VAL A 134 -6.29 -19.25 6.71
C VAL A 134 -5.93 -20.73 6.59
N ASP A 135 -6.82 -21.51 5.97
CA ASP A 135 -6.72 -22.97 5.84
C ASP A 135 -6.63 -23.46 4.41
#